data_AF-A0AAX0S8D3-F1
#
_entry.id   AF-A0AAX0S8D3-F1
#
_cell.length_a   1.000
_cell.length_b   1.000
_cell.length_c   1.000
_cell.angle_alpha   90.00
_cell.angle_beta   90.00
_cell.angle_gamma   90.00
#
_symmetry.space_group_name_H-M   'P 1'
#
loop_
_entity.id
_entity.type
_entity.pdbx_description
1 polymer ?
#
loop_
_entity_poly.entity_id
_entity_poly.type
_entity_poly.pdbx_seq_one_letter_code
_entity_poly.pdbx_strand_id
1 'polypeptide(L)'
;MGNGGLIHLGNVPLFIAAMVYGKKTGAIAGAFGMAFFDLISGWAAWAPFTFTIVGAMGFLASLISEKVPGKRVFVYTLAVAVALIIKIVGYYFVEVILYGNWIQPIGSIPGNVMQVVIAGIIVVPLAGRLKKRAGQI
;
A
#
# COMPACT_ATOMS: atom_id res chain seq x y z
N MET A 1 7.65 -24.89 3.18
CA MET A 1 6.81 -24.68 1.98
C MET A 1 6.73 -23.19 1.75
N GLY A 2 7.27 -22.69 0.64
CA GLY A 2 7.22 -21.28 0.28
C GLY A 2 5.80 -20.89 -0.14
N ASN A 3 4.95 -20.60 0.84
CA ASN A 3 3.60 -20.09 0.62
C ASN A 3 3.72 -18.57 0.59
N GLY A 4 3.97 -18.01 -0.60
CA GLY A 4 4.04 -16.57 -0.82
C GLY A 4 2.96 -15.85 -0.01
N GLY A 5 3.37 -14.82 0.74
CA GLY A 5 2.54 -14.15 1.73
C GLY A 5 1.16 -13.74 1.20
N LEU A 6 0.22 -13.54 2.12
CA LEU A 6 -1.17 -13.20 1.85
C LEU A 6 -1.35 -12.21 0.67
N ILE A 7 -2.00 -12.68 -0.39
CA ILE A 7 -2.33 -11.87 -1.57
C ILE A 7 -3.78 -11.41 -1.50
N HIS A 8 -3.98 -10.09 -1.48
CA HIS A 8 -5.29 -9.47 -1.48
C HIS A 8 -5.24 -8.08 -2.13
N LEU A 9 -6.40 -7.52 -2.46
CA LEU A 9 -6.52 -6.24 -3.16
C LEU A 9 -6.68 -5.04 -2.21
N GLY A 10 -6.28 -5.15 -0.95
CA GLY A 10 -6.43 -4.07 0.04
C GLY A 10 -5.68 -2.77 -0.31
N ASN A 11 -4.69 -2.83 -1.20
CA ASN A 11 -4.00 -1.65 -1.73
C ASN A 11 -4.92 -0.76 -2.60
N VAL A 12 -5.99 -1.30 -3.19
CA VAL A 12 -6.93 -0.54 -4.02
C VAL A 12 -7.67 0.53 -3.18
N PRO A 13 -8.42 0.17 -2.11
CA PRO A 13 -9.07 1.18 -1.28
C PRO A 13 -8.07 2.11 -0.58
N LEU A 14 -6.87 1.62 -0.24
CA LEU A 14 -5.78 2.46 0.27
C LEU A 14 -5.41 3.56 -0.72
N PHE A 15 -5.12 3.23 -1.98
CA PHE A 15 -4.72 4.24 -2.97
C PHE A 15 -5.86 5.19 -3.32
N ILE A 16 -7.12 4.71 -3.34
CA ILE A 16 -8.28 5.59 -3.49
C ILE A 16 -8.33 6.59 -2.32
N ALA A 17 -8.25 6.09 -1.08
CA ALA A 17 -8.22 6.93 0.11
C ALA A 17 -7.11 7.98 0.04
N ALA A 18 -5.91 7.54 -0.36
CA ALA A 18 -4.72 8.38 -0.41
C ALA A 18 -4.79 9.49 -1.47
N MET A 19 -5.20 9.14 -2.70
CA MET A 19 -5.21 10.07 -3.83
C MET A 19 -6.42 11.01 -3.83
N VAL A 20 -7.54 10.58 -3.23
CA VAL A 20 -8.80 11.34 -3.23
C VAL A 20 -8.96 12.17 -1.97
N TYR A 21 -8.74 11.58 -0.79
CA TYR A 21 -9.12 12.17 0.51
C TYR A 21 -7.92 12.63 1.37
N GLY A 22 -6.70 12.45 0.88
CA GLY A 22 -5.51 13.05 1.46
C GLY A 22 -4.77 12.22 2.52
N LYS A 23 -3.79 12.85 3.18
CA LYS A 23 -2.77 12.18 4.01
C LYS A 23 -3.27 11.48 5.26
N LYS A 24 -4.24 12.07 5.97
CA LYS A 24 -4.83 11.46 7.16
C LYS A 24 -5.63 10.23 6.76
N THR A 25 -6.50 10.37 5.77
CA THR A 25 -7.40 9.30 5.31
C THR A 25 -6.62 8.16 4.68
N GLY A 26 -5.63 8.43 3.83
CA GLY A 26 -4.76 7.40 3.26
C GLY A 26 -3.97 6.62 4.30
N ALA A 27 -3.40 7.32 5.30
CA ALA A 27 -2.68 6.66 6.40
C ALA A 27 -3.61 5.78 7.25
N ILE A 28 -4.79 6.29 7.64
CA ILE A 28 -5.76 5.55 8.46
C ILE A 28 -6.29 4.34 7.68
N ALA A 29 -6.70 4.53 6.43
CA ALA A 29 -7.22 3.45 5.59
C ALA A 29 -6.16 2.35 5.35
N GLY A 30 -4.91 2.74 5.13
CA GLY A 30 -3.81 1.80 4.98
C GLY A 30 -3.51 1.04 6.28
N ALA A 31 -3.26 1.77 7.37
CA ALA A 31 -2.85 1.20 8.65
C ALA A 31 -3.95 0.29 9.24
N PHE A 32 -5.14 0.84 9.47
CA PHE A 32 -6.22 0.10 10.13
C PHE A 32 -6.85 -0.92 9.19
N GLY A 33 -7.06 -0.58 7.92
CA GLY A 33 -7.72 -1.48 6.97
C GLY A 33 -6.95 -2.78 6.80
N MET A 34 -5.64 -2.70 6.56
CA MET A 34 -4.82 -3.90 6.40
C MET A 34 -4.50 -4.61 7.70
N ALA A 35 -4.20 -3.89 8.79
CA ALA A 35 -3.95 -4.54 10.08
C ALA A 35 -5.19 -5.29 10.58
N PHE A 36 -6.39 -4.72 10.38
CA PHE A 36 -7.63 -5.39 10.72
C PHE A 36 -7.86 -6.66 9.88
N PHE A 37 -7.51 -6.60 8.59
CA PHE A 37 -7.55 -7.79 7.72
C PHE A 37 -6.61 -8.89 8.24
N ASP A 38 -5.39 -8.56 8.65
CA ASP A 38 -4.45 -9.52 9.21
C ASP A 38 -5.00 -10.21 10.47
N LEU A 39 -5.65 -9.44 11.36
CA LEU A 39 -6.25 -9.98 12.59
C LEU A 39 -7.33 -11.03 12.32
N ILE A 40 -8.11 -10.88 11.25
CA ILE A 40 -9.25 -11.77 10.95
C ILE A 40 -8.94 -12.84 9.89
N SER A 41 -7.78 -12.79 9.24
CA SER A 41 -7.42 -13.66 8.10
C SER A 41 -6.42 -14.77 8.46
N GLY A 42 -6.14 -14.98 9.75
CA GLY A 42 -5.16 -15.96 10.22
C GLY A 42 -3.71 -15.46 10.19
N TRP A 43 -3.49 -14.17 9.91
CA TRP A 43 -2.18 -13.53 9.88
C TRP A 43 -2.00 -12.55 11.06
N ALA A 44 -2.67 -12.77 12.18
CA ALA A 44 -2.76 -11.78 13.27
C ALA A 44 -1.40 -11.28 13.80
N ALA A 45 -0.35 -12.12 13.78
CA ALA A 45 1.01 -11.71 14.15
C ALA A 45 1.60 -10.61 13.26
N TRP A 46 1.10 -10.47 12.03
CA TRP A 46 1.50 -9.44 11.06
C TRP A 46 0.85 -8.09 11.31
N ALA A 47 -0.30 -8.05 11.97
CA ALA A 47 -1.09 -6.83 12.16
C ALA A 47 -0.29 -5.61 12.65
N PRO A 48 0.58 -5.67 13.68
CA PRO A 48 1.34 -4.49 14.13
C PRO A 48 2.37 -3.99 13.09
N PHE A 49 2.98 -4.92 12.35
CA PHE A 49 3.95 -4.60 11.30
C PHE A 49 3.23 -3.99 10.09
N THR A 50 2.16 -4.62 9.63
CA THR A 50 1.29 -4.15 8.56
C THR A 50 0.72 -2.78 8.88
N PHE A 51 0.25 -2.56 10.12
CA PHE A 51 -0.24 -1.26 10.58
C PHE A 51 0.78 -0.15 10.32
N THR A 52 2.04 -0.41 10.69
CA THR A 52 3.13 0.55 10.57
C THR A 52 3.56 0.75 9.12
N ILE A 53 3.83 -0.33 8.40
CA ILE A 53 4.34 -0.31 7.02
C ILE A 53 3.28 0.29 6.08
N VAL A 54 2.05 -0.21 6.15
CA VAL A 54 0.97 0.18 5.24
C VAL A 54 0.40 1.55 5.64
N GLY A 55 0.47 1.91 6.92
CA GLY A 55 0.23 3.28 7.37
C GLY A 55 1.21 4.29 6.78
N ALA A 56 2.51 4.00 6.80
CA ALA A 56 3.54 4.83 6.19
C ALA A 56 3.38 4.89 4.65
N MET A 57 3.06 3.74 4.03
CA MET A 57 2.76 3.62 2.61
C MET A 57 1.60 4.54 2.21
N GLY A 58 0.47 4.48 2.93
CA GLY A 58 -0.69 5.34 2.71
C GLY A 58 -0.38 6.82 2.92
N PHE A 59 0.31 7.16 4.02
CA PHE A 59 0.70 8.53 4.33
C PHE A 59 1.58 9.17 3.26
N LEU A 60 2.65 8.49 2.84
CA LEU A 60 3.60 9.02 1.86
C LEU A 60 2.99 9.08 0.46
N ALA A 61 2.21 8.07 0.06
CA ALA A 61 1.48 8.10 -1.21
C ALA A 61 0.50 9.28 -1.29
N SER A 62 -0.21 9.58 -0.19
CA SER A 62 -1.06 10.76 -0.10
C SER A 62 -0.28 12.06 -0.15
N LEU A 63 0.82 12.17 0.60
CA LEU A 63 1.64 13.38 0.62
C LEU A 63 2.17 13.73 -0.77
N ILE A 64 2.63 12.72 -1.53
CA ILE A 64 3.04 12.89 -2.92
C ILE A 64 1.85 13.37 -3.76
N SER A 65 0.70 12.71 -3.62
CA SER A 65 -0.53 13.04 -4.36
C SER A 65 -1.05 14.45 -4.09
N GLU A 66 -0.84 14.99 -2.88
CA GLU A 66 -1.23 16.33 -2.46
C GLU A 66 -0.24 17.40 -2.90
N LYS A 67 1.05 17.20 -2.60
CA LYS A 67 2.05 18.27 -2.59
C LYS A 67 2.90 18.34 -3.86
N VAL A 68 3.06 17.24 -4.60
CA VAL A 68 3.91 17.24 -5.79
C VAL A 68 3.14 17.90 -6.94
N PRO A 69 3.66 19.01 -7.51
CA PRO A 69 3.04 19.63 -8.67
C PRO A 69 3.29 18.78 -9.92
N GLY A 70 2.38 18.87 -10.90
CA GLY A 70 2.54 18.21 -12.19
C GLY A 70 1.28 17.50 -12.68
N LYS A 71 1.42 16.76 -13.77
CA LYS A 71 0.32 15.97 -14.36
C LYS A 71 -0.13 14.91 -13.35
N ARG A 72 -1.43 14.86 -13.05
CA ARG A 72 -1.99 13.96 -12.02
C ARG A 72 -1.64 12.50 -12.25
N VAL A 73 -1.64 12.04 -13.51
CA VAL A 73 -1.22 10.67 -13.86
C VAL A 73 0.21 10.40 -13.39
N PHE A 74 1.16 11.28 -13.70
CA PHE A 74 2.55 11.13 -13.29
C PHE A 74 2.72 11.15 -11.77
N VAL A 75 2.05 12.10 -11.09
CA VAL A 75 2.12 12.21 -9.63
C VAL A 75 1.55 10.97 -8.94
N TYR A 76 0.42 10.44 -9.41
CA TYR A 76 -0.18 9.22 -8.86
C TYR A 76 0.67 7.98 -9.15
N THR A 77 1.27 7.88 -10.34
CA THR A 77 2.23 6.81 -10.64
C THR A 77 3.45 6.88 -9.71
N LEU A 78 3.99 8.07 -9.45
CA LEU A 78 5.08 8.26 -8.49
C LEU A 78 4.67 7.84 -7.08
N ALA A 79 3.46 8.19 -6.64
CA ALA A 79 2.93 7.76 -5.34
C ALA A 79 2.84 6.24 -5.23
N VAL A 80 2.40 5.54 -6.29
CA VAL A 80 2.36 4.07 -6.34
C VAL A 80 3.78 3.48 -6.30
N ALA A 81 4.74 4.07 -7.01
CA ALA A 81 6.13 3.61 -7.00
C ALA A 81 6.78 3.74 -5.61
N VAL A 82 6.59 4.87 -4.93
CA VAL A 82 7.08 5.06 -3.56
C VAL A 82 6.42 4.07 -2.59
N ALA A 83 5.10 3.87 -2.73
CA ALA A 83 4.37 2.89 -1.94
C ALA A 83 4.88 1.45 -2.16
N LEU A 84 5.24 1.09 -3.39
CA LEU A 84 5.84 -0.20 -3.71
C LEU A 84 7.17 -0.41 -2.98
N ILE A 85 8.05 0.61 -2.99
CA ILE A 85 9.35 0.54 -2.29
C ILE A 85 9.13 0.33 -0.79
N ILE A 86 8.23 1.10 -0.18
CA ILE A 86 7.91 0.97 1.25
C ILE A 86 7.40 -0.44 1.57
N LYS A 87 6.50 -0.98 0.73
CA LYS A 87 5.96 -2.32 0.95
C LYS A 87 7.04 -3.39 0.84
N ILE A 88 7.84 -3.38 -0.23
CA ILE A 88 8.91 -4.38 -0.43
C ILE A 88 9.91 -4.31 0.72
N VAL A 89 10.43 -3.13 1.04
CA VAL A 89 11.46 -2.97 2.08
C VAL A 89 10.91 -3.34 3.45
N GLY A 90 9.73 -2.82 3.79
CA GLY A 90 9.09 -3.07 5.09
C GLY A 90 8.80 -4.55 5.31
N TYR A 91 8.13 -5.21 4.36
CA TYR A 91 7.79 -6.62 4.49
C TYR A 91 9.06 -7.47 4.50
N TYR A 92 10.03 -7.21 3.61
CA TYR A 92 11.27 -7.98 3.56
C TYR A 92 11.98 -8.03 4.93
N PHE A 93 12.21 -6.89 5.57
CA PHE A 93 12.90 -6.88 6.87
C PHE A 93 12.09 -7.52 7.99
N VAL A 94 10.76 -7.40 7.97
CA VAL A 94 9.89 -8.10 8.92
C VAL A 94 9.98 -9.61 8.71
N GLU A 95 9.93 -10.09 7.46
CA GLU A 95 10.10 -11.50 7.14
C GLU A 95 11.48 -12.04 7.54
N VAL A 96 12.55 -11.25 7.37
CA VAL A 96 13.89 -11.63 7.85
C VAL A 96 13.89 -11.87 9.36
N ILE A 97 13.26 -10.97 10.12
CA ILE A 97 13.17 -11.09 11.59
C ILE A 97 12.30 -12.28 11.99
N LEU A 98 11.14 -12.46 11.36
CA LEU A 98 10.18 -13.51 11.71
C LEU A 98 10.65 -14.91 11.31
N TYR A 99 11.29 -15.04 10.15
CA TYR A 99 11.75 -16.33 9.62
C TYR A 99 13.20 -16.64 9.98
N GLY A 100 13.95 -15.67 10.51
CA GLY A 100 15.38 -15.82 10.81
C GLY A 100 16.22 -16.12 9.55
N ASN A 101 15.75 -15.73 8.37
CA ASN A 101 16.33 -16.11 7.09
C ASN A 101 16.35 -14.93 6.11
N TRP A 102 17.50 -14.67 5.49
CA TRP A 102 17.70 -13.55 4.56
C TRP A 102 17.30 -13.86 3.11
N ILE A 103 17.18 -15.13 2.75
CA ILE A 103 16.93 -15.60 1.39
C ILE A 103 15.45 -15.90 1.18
N GLN A 104 14.80 -16.59 2.13
CA GLN A 104 13.39 -16.95 2.04
C GLN A 104 12.45 -15.76 1.72
N PRO A 105 12.62 -14.56 2.31
CA PRO A 105 11.78 -13.39 2.02
C PRO A 105 11.80 -12.91 0.56
N ILE A 106 12.84 -13.24 -0.21
CA ILE A 106 12.93 -12.86 -1.63
C ILE A 106 11.75 -13.43 -2.42
N GLY A 107 11.22 -14.59 -2.01
CA GLY A 107 10.04 -15.21 -2.62
C GLY A 107 8.73 -14.44 -2.46
N SER A 108 8.62 -13.53 -1.48
CA SER A 108 7.41 -12.72 -1.28
C SER A 108 7.35 -11.48 -2.18
N ILE A 109 8.50 -11.03 -2.69
CA ILE A 109 8.65 -9.79 -3.47
C ILE A 109 7.74 -9.79 -4.72
N PRO A 110 7.69 -10.85 -5.55
CA PRO A 110 6.79 -10.86 -6.71
C PRO A 110 5.32 -10.66 -6.34
N GLY A 111 4.87 -11.28 -5.25
CA GLY A 111 3.49 -11.12 -4.74
C GLY A 111 3.19 -9.69 -4.30
N ASN A 112 4.12 -9.09 -3.54
CA ASN A 112 4.01 -7.70 -3.10
C ASN A 112 3.99 -6.71 -4.29
N VAL A 113 4.85 -6.94 -5.28
CA VAL A 113 4.88 -6.16 -6.53
C VAL A 113 3.54 -6.25 -7.25
N MET A 114 3.03 -7.47 -7.48
CA MET A 114 1.76 -7.66 -8.18
C MET A 114 0.61 -6.93 -7.49
N GLN A 115 0.48 -7.04 -6.16
CA GLN A 115 -0.60 -6.38 -5.42
C GLN A 115 -0.59 -4.85 -5.58
N VAL A 116 0.59 -4.23 -5.50
CA VAL A 116 0.71 -2.77 -5.59
C VAL A 116 0.54 -2.29 -7.03
N VAL A 117 1.14 -2.99 -7.99
CA VAL A 117 1.05 -2.65 -9.41
C VAL A 117 -0.39 -2.79 -9.92
N ILE A 118 -1.08 -3.89 -9.61
CA ILE A 118 -2.48 -4.09 -9.99
C ILE A 118 -3.36 -3.00 -9.38
N ALA A 119 -3.16 -2.68 -8.10
CA ALA A 119 -3.89 -1.59 -7.47
C ALA A 119 -3.61 -0.24 -8.12
N GLY A 120 -2.36 0.04 -8.51
CA GLY A 120 -1.99 1.23 -9.26
C GLY A 120 -2.66 1.31 -10.64
N ILE A 121 -2.66 0.22 -11.41
CA ILE A 121 -3.31 0.13 -12.73
C ILE A 121 -4.80 0.43 -12.61
N ILE A 122 -5.46 -0.05 -11.56
CA ILE A 122 -6.88 0.20 -11.31
C ILE A 122 -7.11 1.66 -10.87
N VAL A 123 -6.34 2.15 -9.91
CA VAL A 123 -6.66 3.40 -9.22
C VAL A 123 -6.19 4.64 -9.97
N VAL A 124 -5.00 4.63 -10.59
CA VAL A 124 -4.44 5.83 -11.25
C VAL A 124 -5.38 6.42 -12.31
N PRO A 125 -6.02 5.63 -13.21
CA PRO A 125 -6.97 6.16 -14.20
C PRO A 125 -8.29 6.65 -13.58
N LEU A 126 -8.67 6.12 -12.42
CA LEU A 126 -9.94 6.41 -11.76
C LEU A 126 -9.85 7.57 -10.77
N ALA A 127 -8.69 7.78 -10.15
CA ALA A 127 -8.49 8.70 -9.04
C ALA A 127 -8.93 10.13 -9.39
N GLY A 128 -8.65 10.62 -10.59
CA GLY A 128 -9.10 11.96 -11.02
C GLY A 128 -10.62 12.10 -11.10
N ARG A 129 -11.32 11.08 -11.63
CA ARG A 129 -12.78 11.08 -11.73
C ARG A 129 -13.43 10.96 -10.36
N LEU A 130 -12.89 10.10 -9.51
CA LEU A 130 -13.35 9.91 -8.13
C LEU A 130 -13.18 11.20 -7.32
N LYS A 131 -12.04 11.89 -7.47
CA LYS A 131 -11.77 13.15 -6.77
C LYS A 131 -12.76 14.25 -7.13
N LYS A 132 -13.11 14.38 -8.41
CA LYS A 132 -14.15 15.31 -8.88
C LYS A 132 -15.53 14.95 -8.32
N ARG A 133 -15.92 13.68 -8.35
CA ARG A 133 -17.22 13.22 -7.80
C ARG A 133 -17.32 13.39 -6.29
N ALA A 134 -16.20 13.30 -5.57
CA ALA A 134 -16.12 13.50 -4.14
C ALA A 134 -16.08 14.99 -3.74
N GLY A 135 -16.19 15.93 -4.68
CA GLY A 135 -16.17 17.38 -4.42
C GLY A 135 -14.83 17.88 -3.87
N GLN A 136 -13.73 17.16 -4.14
CA GLN A 136 -12.39 17.49 -3.64
C GLN A 136 -11.59 18.37 -4.62
N ILE A 137 -12.12 18.60 -5.83
CA ILE A 137 -11.67 19.54 -6.87
C ILE A 137 -12.85 19.95 -7.74
#